data_AF-A0A522DE59-F1
#
_entry.id   AF-A0A522DE59-F1
#
_cell.length_a   1.000
_cell.length_b   1.000
_cell.length_c   1.000
_cell.angle_alpha   90.00
_cell.angle_beta   90.00
_cell.angle_gamma   90.00
#
_symmetry.space_group_name_H-M   'P 1'
#
loop_
_entity.id
_entity.type
_entity.pdbx_description
1 polymer ?
#
loop_
_entity_poly.entity_id
_entity_poly.type
_entity_poly.pdbx_seq_one_letter_code
_entity_poly.pdbx_strand_id
1 'polypeptide(L)'
;MDSTSQPVNVGRTGGPNVYDFSTLPFYQYDSCSVFSVTQIPKLASRFSSNAVTSNEEGNTVYPVFSFSNHKFYREGRGRISSDTTEWYQHIIPADEWLRFPVTFNTQFSTTNTIVVDTTYINGIPTKTSSDTSSNTTYVDGYGTLLLPGGLAFQCLRVRLVASFPKTGKSYQFWTREGAVVLIDSETSQPDTGVVKREYVIYFSPQTRNQNTRD
;
A
#
# COMPACT_ATOMS: atom_id res chain seq x y z
N MET A 1 2.64 10.26 -15.48
CA MET A 1 3.69 9.64 -14.64
C MET A 1 4.85 10.60 -14.61
N ASP A 2 4.93 11.39 -13.55
CA ASP A 2 6.01 12.35 -13.36
C ASP A 2 7.22 11.58 -12.78
N SER A 3 8.31 11.51 -13.55
CA SER A 3 9.56 10.88 -13.13
C SER A 3 10.29 11.84 -12.19
N THR A 4 9.70 12.12 -11.03
CA THR A 4 10.33 12.95 -9.99
C THR A 4 11.31 12.10 -9.20
N SER A 5 12.38 11.64 -9.84
CA SER A 5 13.41 10.80 -9.23
C SER A 5 14.32 11.55 -8.24
N GLN A 6 13.72 12.43 -7.44
CA GLN A 6 14.43 13.25 -6.49
C GLN A 6 14.90 12.42 -5.30
N PRO A 7 16.13 12.64 -4.81
CA PRO A 7 16.62 11.99 -3.62
C PRO A 7 15.74 12.35 -2.42
N VAL A 8 15.53 11.38 -1.54
CA VAL A 8 14.81 11.57 -0.27
C VAL A 8 15.52 10.82 0.85
N ASN A 9 15.61 11.45 2.02
CA ASN A 9 16.23 10.83 3.18
C ASN A 9 15.22 9.95 3.93
N VAL A 10 15.39 8.64 3.85
CA VAL A 10 14.57 7.64 4.55
C VAL A 10 15.09 7.35 5.98
N GLY A 11 16.08 8.11 6.44
CA GLY A 11 16.69 8.04 7.76
C GLY A 11 17.54 6.80 8.00
N ARG A 12 18.01 6.63 9.23
CA ARG A 12 18.78 5.45 9.68
C ARG A 12 17.89 4.44 10.38
N THR A 13 18.40 3.23 10.51
CA THR A 13 17.89 2.25 11.48
C THR A 13 17.98 2.81 12.89
N GLY A 14 16.99 2.52 13.74
CA GLY A 14 16.87 3.09 15.09
C GLY A 14 16.28 4.48 15.10
N GLY A 15 16.67 5.30 16.07
CA GLY A 15 16.13 6.64 16.23
C GLY A 15 16.72 7.38 17.45
N PRO A 16 16.21 8.59 17.74
CA PRO A 16 15.19 9.28 16.95
C PRO A 16 15.75 9.79 15.61
N ASN A 17 14.95 9.67 14.55
CA ASN A 17 15.18 10.31 13.25
C ASN A 17 14.31 11.56 13.08
N VAL A 18 14.69 12.42 12.14
CA VAL A 18 13.82 13.46 11.58
C VAL A 18 13.59 13.12 10.10
N TYR A 19 12.36 12.75 9.76
CA TYR A 19 11.94 12.45 8.40
C TYR A 19 11.26 13.71 7.84
N ASP A 20 12.06 14.57 7.22
CA ASP A 20 11.55 15.83 6.68
C ASP A 20 11.06 15.65 5.24
N PHE A 21 9.74 15.61 5.09
CA PHE A 21 9.06 15.56 3.81
C PHE A 21 8.20 16.81 3.56
N SER A 22 8.47 17.90 4.30
CA SER A 22 7.71 19.15 4.21
C SER A 22 7.72 19.78 2.82
N THR A 23 8.77 19.52 2.03
CA THR A 23 8.94 20.04 0.66
C THR A 23 8.59 19.02 -0.42
N LEU A 24 8.17 17.81 -0.08
CA LEU A 24 7.80 16.82 -1.09
C LEU A 24 6.43 17.20 -1.70
N PRO A 25 6.31 17.19 -3.05
CA PRO A 25 5.01 17.31 -3.67
C PRO A 25 4.22 16.03 -3.42
N PHE A 26 3.10 16.14 -2.70
CA PHE A 26 2.18 15.04 -2.51
C PHE A 26 1.01 15.20 -3.47
N TYR A 27 0.67 14.13 -4.18
CA TYR A 27 -0.63 14.03 -4.79
C TYR A 27 -1.64 13.77 -3.67
N GLN A 28 -2.53 14.73 -3.45
CA GLN A 28 -3.70 14.49 -2.62
C GLN A 28 -4.53 13.44 -3.34
N TYR A 29 -4.53 12.22 -2.83
CA TYR A 29 -5.54 11.25 -3.24
C TYR A 29 -6.88 11.80 -2.76
N ASP A 30 -7.82 11.99 -3.69
CA ASP A 30 -9.21 12.22 -3.33
C ASP A 30 -9.67 11.10 -2.39
N SER A 31 -10.59 11.44 -1.49
CA SER A 31 -11.19 10.45 -0.59
C SER A 31 -11.74 9.29 -1.42
N CYS A 32 -11.18 8.10 -1.25
CA CYS A 32 -11.73 6.90 -1.86
C CYS A 32 -12.86 6.36 -0.97
N SER A 33 -13.97 5.98 -1.59
CA SER A 33 -15.01 5.25 -0.87
C SER A 33 -14.54 3.82 -0.65
N VAL A 34 -14.52 3.39 0.61
CA VAL A 34 -14.26 2.00 0.99
C VAL A 34 -15.59 1.31 1.26
N PHE A 35 -15.79 0.14 0.68
CA PHE A 35 -17.02 -0.63 0.83
C PHE A 35 -16.74 -2.13 0.79
N SER A 36 -17.71 -2.94 1.23
CA SER A 36 -17.56 -4.41 1.24
C SER A 36 -17.52 -4.95 -0.19
N VAL A 37 -16.67 -5.95 -0.44
CA VAL A 37 -16.62 -6.65 -1.74
C VAL A 37 -17.97 -7.28 -2.11
N THR A 38 -18.81 -7.58 -1.12
CA THR A 38 -20.15 -8.14 -1.32
C THR A 38 -21.10 -7.18 -2.07
N GLN A 39 -20.81 -5.88 -2.08
CA GLN A 39 -21.58 -4.89 -2.82
C GLN A 39 -21.31 -4.92 -4.33
N ILE A 40 -20.24 -5.60 -4.77
CA ILE A 40 -19.90 -5.78 -6.18
C ILE A 40 -20.00 -7.28 -6.49
N PRO A 41 -21.09 -7.75 -7.14
CA PRO A 41 -21.32 -9.17 -7.38
C PRO A 41 -20.13 -9.90 -8.04
N LYS A 42 -19.43 -9.22 -8.94
CA LYS A 42 -18.24 -9.72 -9.64
C LYS A 42 -17.05 -9.97 -8.71
N LEU A 43 -16.87 -9.15 -7.67
CA LEU A 43 -15.84 -9.36 -6.65
C LEU A 43 -16.29 -10.37 -5.59
N ALA A 44 -17.58 -10.35 -5.23
CA ALA A 44 -18.16 -11.20 -4.19
C ALA A 44 -17.99 -12.71 -4.48
N SER A 45 -17.95 -13.11 -5.77
CA SER A 45 -17.71 -14.50 -6.18
C SER A 45 -16.23 -14.91 -6.15
N ARG A 46 -15.32 -13.97 -5.94
CA ARG A 46 -13.87 -14.14 -6.10
C ARG A 46 -13.08 -13.92 -4.82
N PHE A 47 -13.58 -13.09 -3.91
CA PHE A 47 -12.89 -12.71 -2.68
C PHE A 47 -13.73 -13.03 -1.45
N SER A 48 -13.08 -13.06 -0.29
CA SER A 48 -13.75 -13.39 0.98
C SER A 48 -14.83 -12.35 1.31
N SER A 49 -15.96 -12.79 1.89
CA SER A 49 -17.09 -11.91 2.20
C SER A 49 -16.78 -10.84 3.25
N ASN A 50 -15.74 -11.04 4.06
CA ASN A 50 -15.24 -10.05 5.03
C ASN A 50 -14.23 -9.06 4.43
N ALA A 51 -13.90 -9.17 3.14
CA ALA A 51 -12.99 -8.24 2.48
C ALA A 51 -13.67 -6.90 2.14
N VAL A 52 -12.85 -5.87 2.01
CA VAL A 52 -13.23 -4.53 1.57
C VAL A 52 -12.46 -4.15 0.32
N THR A 53 -13.00 -3.20 -0.42
CA THR A 53 -12.37 -2.65 -1.62
C THR A 53 -12.64 -1.15 -1.72
N SER A 54 -11.95 -0.48 -2.63
CA SER A 54 -12.17 0.90 -3.01
C SER A 54 -12.20 1.03 -4.52
N ASN A 55 -12.74 2.14 -5.02
CA ASN A 55 -12.72 2.44 -6.44
C ASN A 55 -11.42 3.17 -6.82
N GLU A 56 -10.75 2.68 -7.86
CA GLU A 56 -9.60 3.31 -8.51
C GLU A 56 -9.84 3.40 -10.02
N GLU A 57 -9.04 4.24 -10.70
CA GLU A 57 -9.03 4.38 -12.17
C GLU A 57 -10.42 4.54 -12.81
N GLY A 58 -11.20 5.51 -12.31
CA GLY A 58 -12.55 5.77 -12.86
C GLY A 58 -13.56 4.65 -12.60
N ASN A 59 -13.48 3.99 -11.44
CA ASN A 59 -14.34 2.88 -11.03
C ASN A 59 -14.15 1.61 -11.87
N THR A 60 -12.93 1.38 -12.38
CA THR A 60 -12.62 0.16 -13.12
C THR A 60 -11.66 -0.75 -12.37
N VAL A 61 -10.89 -0.24 -11.41
CA VAL A 61 -9.93 -1.03 -10.61
C VAL A 61 -10.35 -1.05 -9.14
N TYR A 62 -10.20 -2.22 -8.52
CA TYR A 62 -10.72 -2.56 -7.21
C TYR A 62 -9.66 -3.34 -6.42
N PRO A 63 -8.75 -2.67 -5.69
CA PRO A 63 -7.86 -3.37 -4.77
C PRO A 63 -8.66 -4.01 -3.64
N VAL A 64 -8.29 -5.23 -3.24
CA VAL A 64 -9.04 -6.01 -2.23
C VAL A 64 -8.18 -6.24 -1.01
N PHE A 65 -8.74 -5.90 0.14
CA PHE A 65 -8.09 -5.99 1.44
C PHE A 65 -8.97 -6.70 2.45
N SER A 66 -8.35 -7.33 3.43
CA SER A 66 -9.06 -7.87 4.59
C SER A 66 -8.31 -7.58 5.88
N PHE A 67 -9.06 -7.65 6.97
CA PHE A 67 -8.56 -7.37 8.30
C PHE A 67 -8.83 -8.56 9.21
N SER A 68 -7.88 -8.83 10.09
CA SER A 68 -8.06 -9.65 11.28
C SER A 68 -7.67 -8.83 12.50
N ASN A 69 -7.91 -9.35 13.71
CA ASN A 69 -7.63 -8.62 14.95
C ASN A 69 -6.19 -8.08 15.07
N HIS A 70 -5.22 -8.72 14.41
CA HIS A 70 -3.80 -8.37 14.55
C HIS A 70 -3.10 -8.12 13.21
N LYS A 71 -3.81 -8.18 12.08
CA LYS A 71 -3.17 -8.14 10.76
C LYS A 71 -4.05 -7.51 9.70
N PHE A 72 -3.42 -6.72 8.85
CA PHE A 72 -3.99 -6.17 7.62
C PHE A 72 -3.42 -6.93 6.43
N TYR A 73 -4.30 -7.39 5.54
CA TYR A 73 -3.96 -8.21 4.39
C TYR A 73 -4.35 -7.54 3.08
N ARG A 74 -3.51 -7.74 2.07
CA ARG A 74 -3.86 -7.51 0.67
C ARG A 74 -4.16 -8.86 0.02
N GLU A 75 -5.42 -9.04 -0.39
CA GLU A 75 -5.88 -10.29 -0.99
C GLU A 75 -5.67 -10.30 -2.51
N GLY A 76 -5.64 -9.12 -3.13
CA GLY A 76 -5.53 -9.03 -4.59
C GLY A 76 -6.17 -7.77 -5.13
N ARG A 77 -6.69 -7.87 -6.36
CA ARG A 77 -7.43 -6.79 -7.03
C ARG A 77 -8.28 -7.33 -8.18
N GLY A 78 -9.38 -6.66 -8.47
CA GLY A 78 -10.15 -6.83 -9.69
C GLY A 78 -10.02 -5.62 -10.60
N ARG A 79 -10.09 -5.82 -11.91
CA ARG A 79 -10.38 -4.77 -12.90
C ARG A 79 -11.62 -5.19 -13.69
N ILE A 80 -12.66 -4.36 -13.64
CA ILE A 80 -13.95 -4.58 -14.29
C ILE A 80 -14.14 -3.45 -15.30
N SER A 81 -13.86 -3.72 -16.58
CA SER A 81 -14.01 -2.73 -17.64
C SER A 81 -15.41 -2.74 -18.26
N SER A 82 -16.08 -3.90 -18.23
CA SER A 82 -17.45 -4.10 -18.72
C SER A 82 -18.07 -5.38 -18.14
N ASP A 83 -19.27 -5.75 -18.58
CA ASP A 83 -19.91 -7.02 -18.25
C ASP A 83 -19.28 -8.26 -18.85
N THR A 84 -18.41 -8.08 -19.84
CA THR A 84 -17.75 -9.19 -20.55
C THR A 84 -16.24 -9.17 -20.42
N THR A 85 -15.66 -8.11 -19.84
CA THR A 85 -14.22 -7.88 -19.79
C THR A 85 -13.78 -7.60 -18.35
N GLU A 86 -13.17 -8.61 -17.76
CA GLU A 86 -12.77 -8.64 -16.35
C GLU A 86 -11.39 -9.24 -16.21
N TRP A 87 -10.65 -8.75 -15.22
CA TRP A 87 -9.32 -9.23 -14.89
C TRP A 87 -9.18 -9.31 -13.38
N TYR A 88 -8.70 -10.44 -12.88
CA TYR A 88 -8.57 -10.67 -11.45
C TYR A 88 -7.14 -11.08 -11.11
N GLN A 89 -6.68 -10.58 -9.98
CA GLN A 89 -5.43 -10.99 -9.36
C GLN A 89 -5.73 -11.44 -7.93
N HIS A 90 -5.24 -12.63 -7.59
CA HIS A 90 -5.30 -13.22 -6.26
C HIS A 90 -3.89 -13.36 -5.70
N ILE A 91 -3.73 -13.12 -4.40
CA ILE A 91 -2.48 -13.33 -3.67
C ILE A 91 -2.72 -14.47 -2.67
N ILE A 92 -1.98 -15.57 -2.83
CA ILE A 92 -2.24 -16.82 -2.10
C ILE A 92 -0.95 -17.33 -1.42
N PRO A 93 -0.90 -17.42 -0.07
CA PRO A 93 -1.87 -16.84 0.87
C PRO A 93 -1.93 -15.31 0.71
N ALA A 94 -2.94 -14.64 1.29
CA ALA A 94 -3.01 -13.17 1.23
C ALA A 94 -1.71 -12.53 1.77
N ASP A 95 -1.27 -11.44 1.14
CA ASP A 95 -0.05 -10.74 1.53
C ASP A 95 -0.30 -9.97 2.82
N GLU A 96 0.48 -10.29 3.85
CA GLU A 96 0.37 -9.66 5.15
C GLU A 96 1.07 -8.29 5.10
N TRP A 97 0.26 -7.26 4.87
CA TRP A 97 0.79 -5.92 4.63
C TRP A 97 1.25 -5.26 5.93
N LEU A 98 0.54 -5.48 7.05
CA LEU A 98 0.90 -4.93 8.36
C LEU A 98 0.46 -5.83 9.52
N ARG A 99 1.29 -5.90 10.58
CA ARG A 99 0.97 -6.54 11.88
C ARG A 99 0.70 -5.51 12.96
N PHE A 100 -0.34 -5.72 13.74
CA PHE A 100 -0.70 -4.92 14.91
C PHE A 100 -0.49 -5.71 16.20
N PRO A 101 0.08 -5.09 17.26
CA PRO A 101 0.67 -3.75 17.26
C PRO A 101 1.96 -3.69 16.43
N VAL A 102 2.15 -2.58 15.69
CA VAL A 102 3.39 -2.32 14.97
C VAL A 102 4.49 -2.04 16.00
N THR A 103 5.49 -2.91 16.07
CA THR A 103 6.49 -2.90 17.15
C THR A 103 7.88 -2.70 16.57
N PHE A 104 8.62 -1.70 17.06
CA PHE A 104 10.00 -1.45 16.64
C PHE A 104 10.90 -2.67 16.90
N ASN A 105 11.90 -2.87 16.04
CA ASN A 105 12.83 -3.99 16.07
C ASN A 105 12.16 -5.36 15.85
N THR A 106 11.09 -5.39 15.05
CA THR A 106 10.46 -6.62 14.57
C THR A 106 10.64 -6.79 13.07
N GLN A 107 10.62 -8.03 12.62
CA GLN A 107 10.65 -8.37 11.20
C GLN A 107 9.78 -9.59 10.91
N PHE A 108 9.33 -9.71 9.67
CA PHE A 108 8.62 -10.89 9.19
C PHE A 108 8.77 -11.05 7.69
N SER A 109 8.76 -12.30 7.23
CA SER A 109 8.82 -12.64 5.82
C SER A 109 7.55 -13.34 5.39
N THR A 110 7.10 -13.04 4.19
CA THR A 110 5.94 -13.66 3.53
C THR A 110 6.38 -14.19 2.18
N THR A 111 5.88 -15.37 1.82
CA THR A 111 5.98 -15.90 0.45
C THR A 111 4.57 -16.16 -0.03
N ASN A 112 4.23 -15.56 -1.16
CA ASN A 112 2.90 -15.59 -1.72
C ASN A 112 2.98 -15.91 -3.21
N THR A 113 2.02 -16.66 -3.72
CA THR A 113 1.81 -16.87 -5.14
C THR A 113 0.76 -15.88 -5.63
N ILE A 114 1.13 -15.04 -6.58
CA ILE A 114 0.23 -14.15 -7.29
C ILE A 114 -0.33 -14.91 -8.47
N VAL A 115 -1.64 -15.18 -8.46
CA VAL A 115 -2.37 -15.79 -9.56
C VAL A 115 -3.16 -14.71 -10.29
N VAL A 116 -3.08 -14.68 -11.61
CA VAL A 116 -3.77 -13.72 -12.46
C VAL A 116 -4.67 -14.47 -13.43
N ASP A 117 -5.96 -14.19 -13.37
CA ASP A 117 -6.97 -14.71 -14.28
C ASP A 117 -7.50 -13.58 -15.16
N THR A 118 -7.50 -13.79 -16.47
CA THR A 118 -8.06 -12.82 -17.41
C THR A 118 -9.26 -13.39 -18.13
N THR A 119 -10.42 -12.76 -17.96
CA THR A 119 -11.67 -13.10 -18.64
C THR A 119 -11.92 -12.08 -19.74
N TYR A 120 -11.78 -12.50 -21.00
CA TYR A 120 -12.12 -11.63 -22.13
C TYR A 120 -13.51 -11.90 -22.74
N ILE A 121 -14.24 -12.95 -22.34
CA ILE A 121 -15.60 -13.24 -22.84
C ILE A 121 -16.42 -14.00 -21.78
N ASN A 122 -17.57 -13.45 -21.39
CA ASN A 122 -18.67 -14.14 -20.67
C ASN A 122 -18.28 -14.98 -19.44
N GLY A 123 -17.42 -14.45 -18.56
CA GLY A 123 -17.07 -15.12 -17.28
C GLY A 123 -16.08 -16.27 -17.39
N ILE A 124 -15.64 -16.66 -18.59
CA ILE A 124 -14.68 -17.75 -18.80
C ILE A 124 -13.25 -17.20 -18.77
N PRO A 125 -12.36 -17.74 -17.92
CA PRO A 125 -10.93 -17.39 -17.97
C PRO A 125 -10.35 -17.77 -19.32
N THR A 126 -9.82 -16.78 -20.02
CA THR A 126 -9.15 -16.94 -21.33
C THR A 126 -7.64 -17.07 -21.20
N LYS A 127 -7.07 -16.62 -20.08
CA LYS A 127 -5.65 -16.75 -19.75
C LYS A 127 -5.47 -16.78 -18.24
N THR A 128 -4.59 -17.65 -17.77
CA THR A 128 -4.12 -17.65 -16.39
C THR A 128 -2.59 -17.57 -16.38
N SER A 129 -2.03 -16.85 -15.43
CA SER A 129 -0.58 -16.84 -15.13
C SER A 129 -0.37 -16.81 -13.63
N SER A 130 0.80 -17.26 -13.18
CA SER A 130 1.16 -17.19 -11.76
C SER A 130 2.63 -16.91 -11.56
N ASP A 131 2.95 -16.09 -10.58
CA ASP A 131 4.31 -15.82 -10.13
C ASP A 131 4.41 -15.95 -8.60
N THR A 132 5.51 -16.51 -8.11
CA THR A 132 5.78 -16.54 -6.67
C THR A 132 6.64 -15.34 -6.30
N SER A 133 6.23 -14.62 -5.26
CA SER A 133 6.95 -13.50 -4.67
C SER A 133 7.23 -13.72 -3.21
N SER A 134 8.40 -13.27 -2.75
CA SER A 134 8.70 -13.21 -1.32
C SER A 134 9.04 -11.78 -0.91
N ASN A 135 8.54 -11.36 0.24
CA ASN A 135 8.83 -10.06 0.82
C ASN A 135 9.36 -10.25 2.24
N THR A 136 10.24 -9.36 2.67
CA THR A 136 10.59 -9.22 4.09
C THR A 136 10.33 -7.81 4.56
N THR A 137 9.58 -7.68 5.64
CA THR A 137 9.21 -6.42 6.26
C THR A 137 10.00 -6.23 7.55
N TYR A 138 10.52 -5.03 7.75
CA TYR A 138 11.31 -4.61 8.90
C TYR A 138 10.67 -3.37 9.53
N VAL A 139 10.40 -3.39 10.83
CA VAL A 139 10.04 -2.17 11.59
C VAL A 139 11.30 -1.66 12.25
N ASP A 140 12.08 -0.87 11.52
CA ASP A 140 13.51 -0.68 11.82
C ASP A 140 13.92 0.77 12.07
N GLY A 141 12.99 1.72 12.05
CA GLY A 141 13.26 3.11 12.41
C GLY A 141 12.14 3.73 13.24
N TYR A 142 12.47 4.75 14.03
CA TYR A 142 11.49 5.60 14.70
C TYR A 142 11.94 7.06 14.70
N GLY A 143 11.00 7.99 14.77
CA GLY A 143 11.32 9.41 14.75
C GLY A 143 10.11 10.31 14.55
N THR A 144 10.41 11.55 14.18
CA THR A 144 9.40 12.58 13.87
C THR A 144 9.28 12.73 12.35
N LEU A 145 8.06 12.62 11.85
CA LEU A 145 7.65 12.86 10.46
C LEU A 145 7.21 14.31 10.32
N LEU A 146 7.90 15.10 9.49
CA LEU A 146 7.51 16.47 9.15
C LEU A 146 6.84 16.48 7.78
N LEU A 147 5.66 17.09 7.71
CA LEU A 147 4.80 17.14 6.54
C LEU A 147 4.50 18.60 6.15
N PRO A 148 3.98 18.84 4.93
CA PRO A 148 3.61 20.17 4.49
C PRO A 148 2.61 20.84 5.44
N GLY A 149 2.64 22.17 5.49
CA GLY A 149 1.81 22.94 6.42
C GLY A 149 2.30 22.92 7.88
N GLY A 150 3.53 22.44 8.13
CA GLY A 150 4.15 22.43 9.46
C GLY A 150 3.66 21.31 10.37
N LEU A 151 3.01 20.29 9.80
CA LEU A 151 2.52 19.14 10.54
C LEU A 151 3.69 18.25 10.99
N ALA A 152 3.65 17.77 12.24
CA ALA A 152 4.68 16.94 12.84
C ALA A 152 4.06 15.78 13.63
N PHE A 153 4.46 14.54 13.32
CA PHE A 153 3.92 13.33 13.95
C PHE A 153 5.03 12.38 14.37
N GLN A 154 4.82 11.64 15.47
CA GLN A 154 5.70 10.51 15.78
C GLN A 154 5.35 9.33 14.87
N CYS A 155 6.37 8.69 14.30
CA CYS A 155 6.17 7.57 13.39
C CYS A 155 7.15 6.42 13.61
N LEU A 156 6.73 5.23 13.16
CA LEU A 156 7.60 4.09 12.90
C LEU A 156 7.89 3.99 11.41
N ARG A 157 9.14 3.66 11.07
CA ARG A 157 9.54 3.30 9.72
C ARG A 157 9.36 1.80 9.53
N VAL A 158 8.54 1.44 8.55
CA VAL A 158 8.32 0.07 8.07
C VAL A 158 8.95 -0.05 6.70
N ARG A 159 10.02 -0.82 6.58
CA ARG A 159 10.74 -1.06 5.34
C ARG A 159 10.42 -2.44 4.80
N LEU A 160 9.91 -2.51 3.58
CA LEU A 160 9.66 -3.76 2.87
C LEU A 160 10.76 -3.94 1.82
N VAL A 161 11.32 -5.15 1.74
CA VAL A 161 12.26 -5.57 0.71
C VAL A 161 11.60 -6.70 -0.07
N ALA A 162 11.26 -6.42 -1.32
CA ALA A 162 10.60 -7.37 -2.21
C ALA A 162 11.62 -8.13 -3.05
N SER A 163 11.38 -9.43 -3.24
CA SER A 163 12.09 -10.28 -4.20
C SER A 163 11.20 -10.58 -5.41
N PHE A 164 11.82 -11.19 -6.44
CA PHE A 164 11.22 -11.56 -7.73
C PHE A 164 9.72 -11.93 -7.64
N PRO A 165 8.85 -11.52 -8.58
CA PRO A 165 9.15 -10.82 -9.83
C PRO A 165 9.26 -9.29 -9.68
N LYS A 166 8.85 -8.73 -8.54
CA LYS A 166 9.04 -7.31 -8.24
C LYS A 166 10.23 -7.14 -7.31
N THR A 167 11.34 -6.63 -7.83
CA THR A 167 12.50 -6.26 -7.02
C THR A 167 12.37 -4.78 -6.63
N GLY A 168 12.25 -4.49 -5.34
CA GLY A 168 12.22 -3.11 -4.86
C GLY A 168 12.29 -3.01 -3.35
N LYS A 169 12.39 -1.77 -2.87
CA LYS A 169 12.25 -1.42 -1.47
C LYS A 169 11.10 -0.43 -1.34
N SER A 170 10.32 -0.58 -0.28
CA SER A 170 9.27 0.38 0.07
C SER A 170 9.50 0.83 1.51
N TYR A 171 9.51 2.13 1.74
CA TYR A 171 9.66 2.75 3.05
C TYR A 171 8.35 3.41 3.41
N GLN A 172 7.70 2.91 4.46
CA GLN A 172 6.42 3.41 4.94
C GLN A 172 6.61 4.06 6.31
N PHE A 173 6.05 5.25 6.51
CA PHE A 173 6.15 6.01 7.75
C PHE A 173 4.79 6.06 8.43
N TRP A 174 4.57 5.14 9.37
CA TRP A 174 3.28 4.94 10.04
C TRP A 174 3.18 5.80 11.30
N THR A 175 2.18 6.66 11.35
CA THR A 175 1.85 7.50 12.51
C THR A 175 0.67 6.90 13.29
N ARG A 176 0.43 7.37 14.52
CA ARG A 176 -0.74 6.93 15.30
C ARG A 176 -2.06 7.43 14.71
N GLU A 177 -1.98 8.55 14.02
CA GLU A 177 -3.08 9.26 13.39
C GLU A 177 -3.51 8.56 12.09
N GLY A 178 -2.77 7.55 11.63
CA GLY A 178 -3.06 6.82 10.38
C GLY A 178 -2.47 7.50 9.15
N ALA A 179 -1.67 8.56 9.33
CA ALA A 179 -0.88 9.10 8.24
C ALA A 179 0.22 8.12 7.85
N VAL A 180 0.32 7.87 6.55
CA VAL A 180 1.33 7.00 5.95
C VAL A 180 1.95 7.74 4.78
N VAL A 181 3.26 7.98 4.87
CA VAL A 181 4.07 8.30 3.69
C VAL A 181 4.67 7.00 3.17
N LEU A 182 4.47 6.69 1.90
CA LEU A 182 5.07 5.54 1.23
C LEU A 182 6.09 6.03 0.20
N ILE A 183 7.31 5.51 0.25
CA ILE A 183 8.40 5.84 -0.68
C ILE A 183 8.92 4.54 -1.26
N ASP A 184 8.80 4.37 -2.58
CA ASP A 184 9.39 3.23 -3.28
C ASP A 184 10.77 3.57 -3.85
N SER A 185 11.67 2.60 -3.87
CA SER A 185 12.99 2.70 -4.47
C SER A 185 13.44 1.36 -5.06
N GLU A 186 14.41 1.41 -5.97
CA GLU A 186 15.05 0.20 -6.49
C GLU A 186 15.80 -0.59 -5.40
N THR A 187 15.94 -1.91 -5.59
CA THR A 187 16.68 -2.79 -4.66
C THR A 187 18.15 -2.41 -4.52
N SER A 188 18.73 -1.76 -5.54
CA SER A 188 20.12 -1.28 -5.57
C SER A 188 20.41 -0.14 -4.58
N GLN A 189 19.37 0.59 -4.16
CA GLN A 189 19.49 1.74 -3.25
C GLN A 189 19.84 1.30 -1.83
N PRO A 190 20.50 2.13 -1.01
CA PRO A 190 20.82 1.76 0.37
C PRO A 190 19.56 1.60 1.25
N ASP A 191 19.65 0.77 2.30
CA ASP A 191 18.55 0.58 3.27
C ASP A 191 18.28 1.80 4.16
N THR A 192 19.20 2.77 4.16
CA THR A 192 19.17 3.95 5.03
C THR A 192 19.74 5.16 4.31
N GLY A 193 19.51 6.35 4.88
CA GLY A 193 20.02 7.60 4.35
C GLY A 193 19.24 8.05 3.13
N VAL A 194 19.95 8.56 2.12
CA VAL A 194 19.33 9.13 0.92
C VAL A 194 19.12 8.06 -0.15
N VAL A 195 17.89 7.92 -0.64
CA VAL A 195 17.53 7.01 -1.73
C VAL A 195 16.87 7.78 -2.86
N LYS A 196 17.02 7.29 -4.09
CA LYS A 196 16.27 7.77 -5.24
C LYS A 196 14.85 7.20 -5.19
N ARG A 197 13.84 8.08 -5.06
CA ARG A 197 12.44 7.66 -4.99
C ARG A 197 11.82 7.47 -6.38
N GLU A 198 10.95 6.49 -6.51
CA GLU A 198 10.11 6.29 -7.70
C GLU A 198 8.73 6.93 -7.51
N TYR A 199 8.16 6.79 -6.31
CA TYR A 199 6.79 7.19 -6.02
C TYR A 199 6.62 7.64 -4.57
N VAL A 200 5.67 8.56 -4.33
CA VAL A 200 5.31 9.04 -2.99
C VAL A 200 3.79 9.11 -2.86
N ILE A 201 3.22 8.41 -1.86
CA ILE A 201 1.83 8.64 -1.42
C ILE A 201 1.85 9.23 -0.03
N TYR A 202 0.93 10.16 0.21
CA TYR A 202 0.55 10.59 1.55
C TYR A 202 -0.93 10.30 1.78
N PHE A 203 -1.21 9.50 2.80
CA PHE A 203 -2.54 9.40 3.37
C PHE A 203 -2.62 10.33 4.57
N SER A 204 -3.61 11.22 4.59
CA SER A 204 -3.94 12.01 5.77
C SER A 204 -5.21 11.43 6.38
N PRO A 205 -5.29 11.19 7.70
CA PRO A 205 -6.60 11.16 8.33
C PRO A 205 -7.27 12.50 8.02
N GLN A 206 -8.47 12.49 7.45
CA GLN A 206 -9.24 13.72 7.40
C GLN A 206 -9.36 14.22 8.85
N THR A 207 -8.66 15.30 9.18
CA THR A 207 -9.11 16.13 10.29
C THR A 207 -10.47 16.62 9.85
N ARG A 208 -11.54 16.17 10.51
CA ARG A 208 -12.85 16.80 10.35
C ARG A 208 -12.64 18.28 10.61
N ASN A 209 -12.57 19.08 9.54
CA ASN A 209 -12.90 20.48 9.66
C ASN A 209 -14.39 20.53 9.98
N GLN A 210 -14.71 20.43 11.28
CA GLN A 210 -15.93 20.96 11.83
C GLN A 210 -15.89 22.47 11.60
N ASN A 211 -16.30 22.90 10.41
CA ASN A 211 -16.73 24.26 10.13
C ASN A 211 -17.72 24.19 8.95
N THR A 212 -18.83 23.50 9.17
CA THR A 212 -20.11 23.94 8.61
C THR A 212 -20.76 24.85 9.65
N ARG A 213 -20.32 26.10 9.65
CA ARG A 213 -21.20 27.23 9.90
C ARG A 213 -21.30 27.95 8.56
N ASP A 214 -22.43 27.75 7.89
CA ASP A 214 -23.34 28.80 7.43
C ASP A 214 -24.67 28.15 7.02
#